data_AF-A0A0S7ZMI0-F1
#
_entry.id   AF-A0A0S7ZMI0-F1
#
_cell.length_a   1.000
_cell.length_b   1.000
_cell.length_c   1.000
_cell.angle_alpha   90.00
_cell.angle_beta   90.00
_cell.angle_gamma   90.00
#
_symmetry.space_group_name_H-M   'P 1'
#
loop_
_entity.id
_entity.type
_entity.pdbx_description
1 polymer ?
#
loop_
_entity_poly.entity_id
_entity_poly.type
_entity_poly.pdbx_seq_one_letter_code
_entity_poly.pdbx_strand_id
1 'polypeptide(L)'
;MLTIIGVLSGCGSHVYHVVEPGETLYSISWMYGHDYRTVAQWNDINSPYVLHKGQRLRVAPSANDRVKSDNERVANTATVRKSVTGSAGSTKAGTGQADKPNKINKQTPPNSINYSHYSNQKLVWSWPVKEGRLIQTYVANSPGKLGIDVAGKDGQTIYSASNGMVVYSGQGLPMYGKLIIIKHNETYLSAYAHNKKLLVKEGDEVRAGQPIALMGNTGSNNTKLHFEIRRDGKPVDPLHILPAKRPN
;
A
#
# COMPACT_ATOMS: atom_id res chain seq x y z
N MET A 1 14.01 -22.94 2.91
CA MET A 1 14.87 -22.67 1.75
C MET A 1 14.00 -22.00 0.70
N LEU A 2 14.03 -20.66 0.62
CA LEU A 2 13.13 -19.92 -0.28
C LEU A 2 13.79 -19.77 -1.65
N THR A 3 13.25 -20.43 -2.66
CA THR A 3 13.77 -20.33 -4.04
C THR A 3 13.43 -18.95 -4.59
N ILE A 4 14.42 -18.06 -4.68
CA ILE A 4 14.32 -16.86 -5.50
C ILE A 4 14.29 -17.34 -6.96
N ILE A 5 13.08 -17.49 -7.52
CA ILE A 5 12.92 -17.81 -8.94
C ILE A 5 13.31 -16.57 -9.73
N GLY A 6 14.51 -16.61 -10.32
CA GLY A 6 15.00 -15.58 -11.22
C GLY A 6 14.07 -15.42 -12.43
N VAL A 7 14.03 -14.21 -12.97
CA VAL A 7 13.18 -13.86 -14.12
C VAL A 7 13.69 -14.58 -15.38
N LEU A 8 13.14 -15.76 -15.67
CA LEU A 8 13.26 -16.40 -16.97
C LEU A 8 12.22 -15.81 -17.93
N SER A 9 12.70 -15.02 -18.88
CA SER A 9 11.93 -14.56 -20.04
C SER A 9 11.61 -15.75 -20.94
N GLY A 10 10.46 -16.39 -20.71
CA GLY A 10 9.97 -17.49 -21.55
C GLY A 10 8.61 -18.01 -21.12
N CYS A 11 7.68 -18.08 -22.08
CA CYS A 11 6.39 -18.80 -22.06
C CYS A 11 5.59 -18.86 -20.72
N GLY A 12 4.64 -17.94 -20.55
CA GLY A 12 3.39 -18.18 -19.78
C GLY A 12 3.50 -18.74 -18.35
N SER A 13 4.59 -18.47 -17.63
CA SER A 13 4.86 -19.10 -16.33
C SER A 13 3.79 -18.78 -15.30
N HIS A 14 3.08 -19.82 -14.86
CA HIS A 14 2.08 -19.74 -13.81
C HIS A 14 2.77 -19.67 -12.44
N VAL A 15 3.32 -18.49 -12.10
CA VAL A 15 3.92 -18.26 -10.79
C VAL A 15 2.81 -18.22 -9.75
N TYR A 16 2.86 -19.16 -8.82
CA TYR A 16 1.98 -19.24 -7.66
C TYR A 16 2.76 -19.01 -6.37
N HIS A 17 2.11 -18.35 -5.42
CA HIS A 17 2.50 -18.26 -4.03
C HIS A 17 1.55 -19.12 -3.18
N VAL A 18 2.00 -19.65 -2.05
CA VAL A 18 1.16 -20.42 -1.10
C VAL A 18 1.05 -19.62 0.18
N VAL A 19 -0.13 -19.08 0.47
CA VAL A 19 -0.36 -18.11 1.56
C VAL A 19 0.10 -18.65 2.91
N GLU A 20 1.07 -17.97 3.52
CA GLU A 20 1.59 -18.25 4.85
C GLU A 20 0.76 -17.55 5.96
N PRO A 21 0.87 -18.00 7.24
CA PRO A 21 0.14 -17.38 8.34
C PRO A 21 0.52 -15.90 8.56
N GLY A 22 -0.47 -15.00 8.52
CA GLY A 22 -0.29 -13.57 8.76
C GLY A 22 0.08 -12.76 7.51
N GLU A 23 0.05 -13.35 6.33
CA GLU A 23 0.10 -12.63 5.07
C GLU A 23 -1.27 -12.10 4.64
N THR A 24 -1.26 -10.98 3.92
CA THR A 24 -2.45 -10.37 3.31
C THR A 24 -2.27 -10.27 1.80
N LEU A 25 -3.36 -10.07 1.05
CA LEU A 25 -3.26 -9.82 -0.39
C LEU A 25 -2.35 -8.63 -0.70
N TYR A 26 -2.35 -7.62 0.18
CA TYR A 26 -1.46 -6.46 0.09
C TYR A 26 0.00 -6.84 0.28
N SER A 27 0.34 -7.65 1.29
CA SER A 27 1.73 -8.03 1.59
C SER A 27 2.33 -8.94 0.51
N ILE A 28 1.55 -9.89 0.00
CA ILE A 28 1.99 -10.78 -1.08
C ILE A 28 2.15 -9.98 -2.39
N SER A 29 1.16 -9.15 -2.76
CA SER A 29 1.27 -8.30 -3.96
C SER A 29 2.45 -7.32 -3.86
N TRP A 30 2.73 -6.83 -2.65
CA TRP A 30 3.91 -6.01 -2.38
C TRP A 30 5.21 -6.76 -2.72
N MET A 31 5.34 -7.98 -2.19
CA MET A 31 6.50 -8.87 -2.38
C MET A 31 6.79 -9.12 -3.87
N TYR A 32 5.75 -9.35 -4.69
CA TYR A 32 5.90 -9.61 -6.13
C TYR A 32 5.88 -8.36 -7.03
N GLY A 33 5.78 -7.14 -6.49
CA GLY A 33 5.85 -5.91 -7.29
C GLY A 33 4.58 -5.59 -8.10
N HIS A 34 3.43 -6.09 -7.63
CA HIS A 34 2.12 -5.94 -8.27
C HIS A 34 1.16 -5.08 -7.43
N ASP A 35 0.15 -4.51 -8.10
CA ASP A 35 -0.98 -3.89 -7.41
C ASP A 35 -1.88 -5.00 -6.83
N TYR A 36 -2.37 -4.81 -5.61
CA TYR A 36 -3.22 -5.80 -4.93
C TYR A 36 -4.53 -6.05 -5.70
N ARG A 37 -5.06 -5.05 -6.42
CA ARG A 37 -6.27 -5.17 -7.26
C ARG A 37 -6.01 -6.09 -8.45
N THR A 38 -4.84 -5.97 -9.08
CA THR A 38 -4.43 -6.84 -10.19
C THR A 38 -4.26 -8.29 -9.73
N VAL A 39 -3.63 -8.51 -8.57
CA VAL A 39 -3.50 -9.88 -8.01
C VAL A 39 -4.86 -10.42 -7.56
N ALA A 40 -5.76 -9.59 -7.03
CA ALA A 40 -7.15 -9.96 -6.76
C ALA A 40 -7.86 -10.46 -8.03
N GLN A 41 -7.80 -9.68 -9.12
CA GLN A 41 -8.42 -10.02 -10.41
C GLN A 41 -7.89 -11.34 -10.99
N TRP A 42 -6.59 -11.62 -10.88
CA TRP A 42 -5.96 -12.87 -11.31
C TRP A 42 -6.40 -14.13 -10.55
N ASN A 43 -7.14 -13.95 -9.44
CA ASN A 43 -7.57 -15.01 -8.53
C ASN A 43 -9.08 -14.93 -8.20
N ASP A 44 -9.84 -14.08 -8.89
CA ASP A 44 -11.26 -13.80 -8.64
C ASP A 44 -11.59 -13.39 -7.18
N ILE A 45 -10.64 -12.74 -6.50
CA ILE A 45 -10.77 -12.34 -5.10
C ILE A 45 -11.41 -10.95 -5.01
N ASN A 46 -12.60 -10.89 -4.41
CA ASN A 46 -13.33 -9.65 -4.16
C ASN A 46 -12.99 -9.06 -2.78
N SER A 47 -13.26 -7.76 -2.60
CA SER A 47 -13.28 -7.11 -1.28
C SER A 47 -14.21 -7.89 -0.33
N PRO A 48 -13.81 -8.19 0.92
CA PRO A 48 -12.71 -7.61 1.69
C PRO A 48 -11.32 -8.25 1.52
N TYR A 49 -11.06 -8.97 0.43
CA TYR A 49 -9.73 -9.53 0.06
C TYR A 49 -9.17 -10.55 1.06
N VAL A 50 -10.06 -11.31 1.69
CA VAL A 50 -9.70 -12.38 2.64
C VAL A 50 -8.90 -13.47 1.93
N LEU A 51 -7.78 -13.85 2.55
CA LEU A 51 -6.97 -15.01 2.17
C LEU A 51 -7.02 -16.07 3.26
N HIS A 52 -6.87 -17.33 2.86
CA HIS A 52 -6.78 -18.46 3.78
C HIS A 52 -5.38 -19.09 3.74
N LYS A 53 -4.86 -19.51 4.90
CA LYS A 53 -3.58 -20.24 4.99
C LYS A 53 -3.57 -21.43 4.05
N GLY A 54 -2.53 -21.58 3.24
CA GLY A 54 -2.37 -22.67 2.26
C GLY A 54 -3.10 -22.45 0.94
N GLN A 55 -3.86 -21.35 0.80
CA GLN A 55 -4.44 -20.95 -0.48
C GLN A 55 -3.33 -20.71 -1.52
N ARG A 56 -3.51 -21.24 -2.72
CA ARG A 56 -2.61 -20.98 -3.85
C ARG A 56 -3.04 -19.70 -4.55
N LEU A 57 -2.20 -18.68 -4.53
CA LEU A 57 -2.43 -17.37 -5.13
C LEU A 57 -1.57 -17.21 -6.39
N ARG A 58 -2.18 -16.96 -7.55
CA ARG A 58 -1.49 -16.58 -8.79
C ARG A 58 -0.89 -15.19 -8.61
N VAL A 59 0.41 -15.05 -8.83
CA VAL A 59 1.17 -13.79 -8.64
C VAL A 59 1.91 -13.34 -9.90
N ALA A 60 1.50 -13.84 -11.07
CA ALA A 60 1.96 -13.40 -12.38
C ALA A 60 0.83 -13.46 -13.43
N PRO A 61 0.82 -12.57 -14.45
CA PRO A 61 -0.23 -12.52 -15.45
C PRO A 61 -0.21 -13.75 -16.37
N SER A 62 -1.38 -14.33 -16.63
CA SER A 62 -1.55 -15.30 -17.72
C SER A 62 -1.43 -14.63 -19.09
N ALA A 63 -1.39 -15.43 -20.16
CA ALA A 63 -1.43 -14.90 -21.53
C ALA A 63 -2.70 -14.07 -21.79
N ASN A 64 -3.84 -14.49 -21.25
CA ASN A 64 -5.13 -13.80 -21.43
C ASN A 64 -5.17 -12.45 -20.68
N ASP A 65 -4.51 -12.33 -19.53
CA ASP A 65 -4.46 -11.09 -18.74
C ASP A 65 -3.63 -10.01 -19.43
N ARG A 66 -2.59 -10.41 -20.18
CA ARG A 66 -1.77 -9.48 -20.99
C ARG A 66 -2.63 -8.84 -22.08
N VAL A 67 -3.40 -9.66 -22.81
CA VAL A 67 -4.31 -9.20 -23.86
C VAL A 67 -5.37 -8.23 -23.30
N LYS A 68 -5.93 -8.50 -22.11
CA LYS A 68 -6.85 -7.56 -21.44
C LYS A 68 -6.18 -6.23 -21.09
N SER A 69 -5.01 -6.27 -20.45
CA SER A 69 -4.24 -5.09 -20.05
C SER A 69 -3.85 -4.19 -21.23
N ASP A 70 -3.43 -4.80 -22.34
CA ASP A 70 -3.09 -4.06 -23.56
C ASP A 70 -4.33 -3.42 -24.20
N ASN A 71 -5.48 -4.12 -24.20
CA ASN A 71 -6.73 -3.57 -24.74
C ASN A 71 -7.31 -2.43 -23.86
N GLU A 72 -7.20 -2.53 -22.53
CA GLU A 72 -7.58 -1.45 -21.60
C GLU A 72 -6.68 -0.22 -21.74
N ARG A 73 -5.37 -0.41 -21.99
CA ARG A 73 -4.44 0.69 -22.29
C ARG A 73 -4.79 1.41 -23.60
N VAL A 74 -5.16 0.67 -24.65
CA VAL A 74 -5.63 1.26 -25.91
C VAL A 74 -6.96 2.01 -25.70
N ALA A 75 -7.90 1.43 -24.95
CA ALA A 75 -9.18 2.08 -24.63
C ALA A 75 -9.01 3.40 -23.85
N ASN A 76 -8.21 3.42 -22.78
CA ASN A 76 -7.93 4.64 -22.00
C ASN A 76 -7.16 5.70 -22.80
N THR A 77 -6.37 5.31 -23.80
CA THR A 77 -5.71 6.27 -24.70
C THR A 77 -6.71 6.92 -25.68
N ALA A 78 -7.82 6.23 -25.99
CA ALA A 78 -8.88 6.76 -26.85
C ALA A 78 -9.84 7.71 -26.10
N THR A 79 -10.19 7.44 -24.84
CA THR A 79 -11.09 8.31 -24.04
C THR A 79 -10.48 9.66 -23.67
N VAL A 80 -9.16 9.73 -23.41
CA VAL A 80 -8.47 11.00 -23.06
C VAL A 80 -8.53 12.04 -24.18
N ARG A 81 -8.77 11.65 -25.44
CA ARG A 81 -8.85 12.57 -26.58
C ARG A 81 -10.21 13.23 -26.80
N LYS A 82 -11.26 12.90 -26.03
CA LYS A 82 -12.66 13.29 -26.33
C LYS A 82 -13.32 14.22 -25.31
N SER A 83 -12.56 14.89 -24.44
CA SER A 83 -13.12 15.74 -23.37
C SER A 83 -12.43 17.11 -23.22
N VAL A 84 -12.39 17.91 -24.29
CA VAL A 84 -12.10 19.36 -24.20
C VAL A 84 -12.97 20.15 -25.19
N THR A 85 -14.24 20.41 -24.84
CA THR A 85 -15.05 21.55 -25.34
C THR A 85 -16.42 21.61 -24.64
N GLY A 86 -16.96 22.82 -24.42
CA GLY A 86 -18.35 23.04 -23.99
C GLY A 86 -18.50 23.56 -22.55
N SER A 87 -19.20 24.69 -22.38
CA SER A 87 -19.30 25.44 -21.10
C SER A 87 -20.75 25.72 -20.70
N ALA A 88 -20.94 26.02 -19.42
CA ALA A 88 -21.99 26.85 -18.79
C ALA A 88 -23.45 26.36 -18.65
N GLY A 89 -23.97 26.45 -17.40
CA GLY A 89 -25.31 27.02 -17.13
C GLY A 89 -26.25 26.33 -16.12
N SER A 90 -26.55 26.99 -14.97
CA SER A 90 -27.81 26.87 -14.17
C SER A 90 -28.16 25.54 -13.43
N THR A 91 -29.04 25.45 -12.40
CA THR A 91 -29.46 26.38 -11.31
C THR A 91 -30.08 25.65 -10.09
N LYS A 92 -30.03 26.30 -8.90
CA LYS A 92 -30.96 26.20 -7.72
C LYS A 92 -31.29 24.86 -7.00
N ALA A 93 -30.88 24.83 -5.71
CA ALA A 93 -31.68 24.76 -4.46
C ALA A 93 -32.65 23.59 -4.10
N GLY A 94 -32.56 23.13 -2.83
CA GLY A 94 -33.54 22.30 -2.10
C GLY A 94 -32.90 21.34 -1.07
N THR A 95 -32.49 21.80 0.13
CA THR A 95 -33.19 21.68 1.44
C THR A 95 -33.65 20.27 1.86
N GLY A 96 -33.15 19.77 3.00
CA GLY A 96 -33.66 18.54 3.64
C GLY A 96 -32.76 17.98 4.77
N GLN A 97 -32.87 18.54 5.98
CA GLN A 97 -32.17 18.06 7.19
C GLN A 97 -33.18 17.46 8.18
N ALA A 98 -32.90 16.28 8.74
CA ALA A 98 -33.63 15.71 9.87
C ALA A 98 -32.77 14.69 10.65
N ASP A 99 -32.79 14.77 11.98
CA ASP A 99 -31.97 13.96 12.90
C ASP A 99 -32.75 12.78 13.53
N LYS A 100 -32.08 11.62 13.61
CA LYS A 100 -31.99 10.60 14.70
C LYS A 100 -33.24 10.17 15.51
N PRO A 101 -33.30 8.88 15.92
CA PRO A 101 -32.78 8.53 17.25
C PRO A 101 -31.94 7.23 17.33
N ASN A 102 -31.30 7.04 18.49
CA ASN A 102 -30.28 6.02 18.80
C ASN A 102 -30.83 4.81 19.59
N LYS A 103 -30.43 3.57 19.27
CA LYS A 103 -30.57 2.39 20.17
C LYS A 103 -29.42 1.36 20.06
N ILE A 104 -28.51 1.45 21.04
CA ILE A 104 -27.85 0.37 21.83
C ILE A 104 -27.54 -0.99 21.15
N ASN A 105 -26.28 -1.13 20.75
CA ASN A 105 -25.32 -2.22 21.02
C ASN A 105 -25.79 -3.70 21.14
N LYS A 106 -25.36 -4.53 20.16
CA LYS A 106 -24.96 -5.93 20.34
C LYS A 106 -23.70 -6.19 19.51
N GLN A 107 -22.68 -6.79 20.10
CA GLN A 107 -21.40 -7.04 19.43
C GLN A 107 -21.46 -8.30 18.56
N THR A 108 -21.23 -8.13 17.26
CA THR A 108 -20.93 -9.18 16.26
C THR A 108 -19.46 -9.06 15.82
N PRO A 109 -18.84 -10.13 15.26
CA PRO A 109 -17.46 -10.06 14.75
C PRO A 109 -17.27 -8.89 13.78
N PRO A 110 -16.06 -8.28 13.71
CA PRO A 110 -15.87 -6.96 13.13
C PRO A 110 -16.45 -6.85 11.71
N ASN A 111 -17.55 -6.10 11.61
CA ASN A 111 -18.31 -5.90 10.38
C ASN A 111 -17.39 -5.38 9.26
N SER A 112 -17.61 -5.93 8.06
CA SER A 112 -17.23 -5.38 6.74
C SER A 112 -16.54 -4.01 6.79
N ILE A 113 -15.21 -4.01 6.79
CA ILE A 113 -14.42 -2.79 6.91
C ILE A 113 -14.70 -1.93 5.67
N ASN A 114 -15.19 -0.70 5.87
CA ASN A 114 -15.59 0.18 4.76
C ASN A 114 -14.36 0.83 4.11
N TYR A 115 -13.60 0.03 3.33
CA TYR A 115 -12.44 0.48 2.55
C TYR A 115 -12.74 1.67 1.62
N SER A 116 -14.02 1.91 1.30
CA SER A 116 -14.51 2.99 0.44
C SER A 116 -14.28 4.41 0.96
N HIS A 117 -14.20 4.63 2.29
CA HIS A 117 -14.08 5.97 2.87
C HIS A 117 -12.79 6.70 2.42
N TYR A 118 -11.70 5.96 2.21
CA TYR A 118 -10.40 6.50 1.88
C TYR A 118 -10.22 6.86 0.39
N SER A 119 -11.14 6.47 -0.50
CA SER A 119 -10.98 6.64 -1.95
C SER A 119 -10.84 8.10 -2.42
N ASN A 120 -11.52 9.05 -1.77
CA ASN A 120 -11.69 10.43 -2.26
C ASN A 120 -11.01 11.52 -1.38
N GLN A 121 -10.21 11.15 -0.37
CA GLN A 121 -9.55 12.15 0.48
C GLN A 121 -8.31 12.76 -0.21
N LYS A 122 -8.19 14.09 -0.18
CA LYS A 122 -6.97 14.80 -0.58
C LYS A 122 -5.84 14.44 0.38
N LEU A 123 -4.88 13.64 -0.09
CA LEU A 123 -3.74 13.22 0.72
C LEU A 123 -2.84 14.41 1.07
N VAL A 124 -2.53 14.55 2.35
CA VAL A 124 -1.50 15.44 2.87
C VAL A 124 -0.39 14.55 3.41
N TRP A 125 0.82 14.71 2.86
CA TRP A 125 1.98 13.90 3.22
C TRP A 125 2.88 14.64 4.21
N SER A 126 3.48 13.88 5.12
CA SER A 126 4.41 14.33 6.14
C SER A 126 5.56 13.33 6.23
N TRP A 127 6.73 13.79 6.68
CA TRP A 127 7.86 12.91 6.91
C TRP A 127 7.53 11.87 8.00
N PRO A 128 7.87 10.59 7.80
CA PRO A 128 7.55 9.51 8.74
C PRO A 128 8.43 9.51 9.99
N VAL A 129 9.43 10.41 10.07
CA VAL A 129 10.28 10.66 11.24
C VAL A 129 10.48 12.16 11.40
N LYS A 130 10.69 12.61 12.65
CA LYS A 130 10.90 14.04 13.00
C LYS A 130 12.37 14.49 12.89
N GLU A 131 13.30 13.56 13.06
CA GLU A 131 14.74 13.76 13.01
C GLU A 131 15.40 12.59 12.26
N GLY A 132 16.57 12.80 11.66
CA GLY A 132 17.38 11.74 11.06
C GLY A 132 17.94 12.04 9.68
N ARG A 133 19.01 11.32 9.31
CA ARG A 133 19.77 11.57 8.08
C ARG A 133 19.33 10.66 6.94
N LEU A 134 18.94 11.23 5.81
CA LEU A 134 18.75 10.52 4.55
C LEU A 134 20.08 9.87 4.11
N ILE A 135 20.12 8.54 4.03
CA ILE A 135 21.32 7.76 3.66
C ILE A 135 21.15 6.94 2.37
N GLN A 136 19.93 6.76 1.87
CA GLN A 136 19.67 6.19 0.55
C GLN A 136 18.48 6.91 -0.10
N THR A 137 18.60 7.18 -1.39
CA THR A 137 17.51 7.68 -2.24
C THR A 137 16.89 6.56 -3.07
N TYR A 138 15.70 6.79 -3.60
CA TYR A 138 15.06 5.90 -4.56
C TYR A 138 15.94 5.65 -5.78
N VAL A 139 15.96 4.40 -6.25
CA VAL A 139 16.56 3.99 -7.53
C VAL A 139 15.57 3.08 -8.26
N ALA A 140 15.07 3.54 -9.41
CA ALA A 140 14.12 2.79 -10.23
C ALA A 140 14.68 1.41 -10.62
N ASN A 141 13.82 0.39 -10.58
CA ASN A 141 14.14 -1.00 -10.94
C ASN A 141 15.30 -1.64 -10.14
N SER A 142 15.67 -1.10 -8.97
CA SER A 142 16.71 -1.66 -8.11
C SER A 142 16.09 -2.22 -6.82
N PRO A 143 15.97 -3.56 -6.68
CA PRO A 143 15.46 -4.20 -5.46
C PRO A 143 16.22 -3.75 -4.21
N GLY A 144 15.50 -3.47 -3.12
CA GLY A 144 16.08 -2.90 -1.90
C GLY A 144 16.38 -1.40 -1.95
N LYS A 145 16.19 -0.75 -3.11
CA LYS A 145 16.31 0.71 -3.31
C LYS A 145 15.02 1.35 -3.87
N LEU A 146 13.89 0.68 -3.69
CA LEU A 146 12.58 1.11 -4.19
C LEU A 146 11.90 2.18 -3.31
N GLY A 147 12.66 2.81 -2.41
CA GLY A 147 12.24 3.85 -1.48
C GLY A 147 13.44 4.61 -0.93
N ILE A 148 13.25 5.34 0.16
CA ILE A 148 14.32 6.07 0.87
C ILE A 148 14.74 5.35 2.16
N ASP A 149 16.01 5.50 2.53
CA ASP A 149 16.49 5.12 3.87
C ASP A 149 16.79 6.38 4.70
N VAL A 150 16.21 6.46 5.90
CA VAL A 150 16.54 7.48 6.89
C VAL A 150 17.18 6.81 8.10
N ALA A 151 18.45 7.11 8.33
CA ALA A 151 19.20 6.68 9.52
C ALA A 151 18.71 7.45 10.75
N GLY A 152 18.54 6.73 11.86
CA GLY A 152 18.05 7.26 13.12
C GLY A 152 18.52 6.43 14.31
N LYS A 153 17.92 6.69 15.48
CA LYS A 153 18.27 6.03 16.75
C LYS A 153 17.45 4.76 16.94
N ASP A 154 18.01 3.76 17.64
CA ASP A 154 17.25 2.55 17.97
C ASP A 154 16.09 2.90 18.92
N GLY A 155 14.90 2.39 18.63
CA GLY A 155 13.68 2.75 19.35
C GLY A 155 13.06 4.11 18.97
N GLN A 156 13.65 4.88 18.04
CA GLN A 156 13.08 6.16 17.59
C GLN A 156 11.67 5.99 17.01
N THR A 157 10.72 6.85 17.40
CA THR A 157 9.33 6.76 16.90
C THR A 157 9.24 7.01 15.39
N ILE A 158 8.56 6.09 14.71
CA ILE A 158 8.12 6.22 13.32
C ILE A 158 6.62 6.51 13.31
N TYR A 159 6.22 7.45 12.45
CA TYR A 159 4.87 8.01 12.36
C TYR A 159 4.26 7.72 10.99
N SER A 160 2.93 7.63 10.91
CA SER A 160 2.24 7.52 9.61
C SER A 160 2.43 8.80 8.80
N ALA A 161 2.86 8.64 7.55
CA ALA A 161 3.15 9.74 6.63
C ALA A 161 1.89 10.45 6.11
N SER A 162 0.73 9.78 6.14
CA SER A 162 -0.58 10.36 5.80
C SER A 162 -1.71 9.60 6.52
N ASN A 163 -2.96 10.05 6.38
CA ASN A 163 -4.12 9.31 6.87
C ASN A 163 -4.29 8.01 6.07
N GLY A 164 -4.75 6.93 6.70
CA GLY A 164 -4.99 5.67 6.00
C GLY A 164 -5.45 4.56 6.93
N MET A 165 -5.50 3.33 6.41
CA MET A 165 -5.74 2.11 7.18
C MET A 165 -4.58 1.14 7.01
N VAL A 166 -4.18 0.48 8.11
CA VAL A 166 -3.13 -0.53 8.11
C VAL A 166 -3.64 -1.80 7.43
N VAL A 167 -3.04 -2.16 6.29
CA VAL A 167 -3.41 -3.33 5.47
C VAL A 167 -2.42 -4.49 5.60
N TYR A 168 -1.38 -4.30 6.40
CA TYR A 168 -0.48 -5.35 6.89
C TYR A 168 0.34 -4.79 8.07
N SER A 169 0.52 -5.60 9.11
CA SER A 169 1.43 -5.32 10.23
C SER A 169 2.01 -6.64 10.75
N GLY A 170 3.26 -6.94 10.41
CA GLY A 170 3.83 -8.26 10.65
C GLY A 170 5.30 -8.41 10.24
N GLN A 171 5.76 -9.66 10.12
CA GLN A 171 7.16 -9.99 9.78
C GLN A 171 7.31 -11.11 8.71
N GLY A 172 6.25 -11.45 7.98
CA GLY A 172 6.24 -12.47 6.92
C GLY A 172 6.98 -12.07 5.63
N LEU A 173 7.58 -10.87 5.56
CA LEU A 173 8.41 -10.44 4.43
C LEU A 173 9.87 -10.29 4.92
N PRO A 174 10.72 -11.34 4.82
CA PRO A 174 12.03 -11.38 5.48
C PRO A 174 12.96 -10.21 5.13
N MET A 175 12.97 -9.77 3.87
CA MET A 175 13.82 -8.66 3.40
C MET A 175 13.43 -7.29 4.00
N TYR A 176 12.20 -7.13 4.49
CA TYR A 176 11.73 -5.91 5.14
C TYR A 176 11.73 -6.02 6.68
N GLY A 177 11.94 -7.23 7.23
CA GLY A 177 11.81 -7.51 8.66
C GLY A 177 10.40 -7.23 9.18
N LYS A 178 10.30 -6.62 10.37
CA LYS A 178 9.01 -6.12 10.88
C LYS A 178 8.58 -4.92 10.05
N LEU A 179 7.41 -5.02 9.45
CA LEU A 179 6.92 -4.15 8.39
C LEU A 179 5.46 -3.77 8.68
N ILE A 180 5.12 -2.51 8.42
CA ILE A 180 3.75 -2.01 8.29
C ILE A 180 3.52 -1.56 6.85
N ILE A 181 2.36 -1.89 6.28
CA ILE A 181 1.87 -1.30 5.03
C ILE A 181 0.55 -0.58 5.33
N ILE A 182 0.43 0.68 4.92
CA ILE A 182 -0.77 1.50 5.09
C ILE A 182 -1.34 1.85 3.71
N LYS A 183 -2.64 1.61 3.52
CA LYS A 183 -3.43 2.08 2.38
C LYS A 183 -3.95 3.47 2.70
N HIS A 184 -3.54 4.47 1.92
CA HIS A 184 -3.97 5.86 2.07
C HIS A 184 -5.22 6.18 1.25
N ASN A 185 -5.32 5.60 0.05
CA ASN A 185 -6.51 5.58 -0.81
C ASN A 185 -6.39 4.43 -1.82
N GLU A 186 -7.22 4.40 -2.88
CA GLU A 186 -7.12 3.37 -3.94
C GLU A 186 -5.83 3.43 -4.76
N THR A 187 -5.14 4.57 -4.77
CA THR A 187 -3.96 4.82 -5.59
C THR A 187 -2.66 4.66 -4.80
N TYR A 188 -2.63 5.03 -3.52
CA TYR A 188 -1.42 5.15 -2.71
C TYR A 188 -1.36 4.19 -1.53
N LEU A 189 -0.25 3.45 -1.48
CA LEU A 189 0.18 2.67 -0.32
C LEU A 189 1.56 3.18 0.15
N SER A 190 1.86 3.08 1.44
CA SER A 190 3.22 3.27 1.95
C SER A 190 3.66 2.11 2.84
N ALA A 191 4.97 1.86 2.88
CA ALA A 191 5.59 0.80 3.67
C ALA A 191 6.66 1.36 4.61
N TYR A 192 6.69 0.84 5.83
CA TYR A 192 7.60 1.23 6.91
C TYR A 192 8.29 -0.03 7.41
N ALA A 193 9.57 -0.20 7.09
CA ALA A 193 10.30 -1.45 7.31
C ALA A 193 11.41 -1.33 8.36
N HIS A 194 12.00 -2.48 8.71
CA HIS A 194 13.09 -2.65 9.68
C HIS A 194 12.77 -2.28 11.13
N ASN A 195 11.50 -2.20 11.50
CA ASN A 195 11.06 -1.72 12.81
C ASN A 195 11.52 -2.64 13.97
N LYS A 196 11.90 -2.06 15.12
CA LYS A 196 12.09 -2.81 16.37
C LYS A 196 10.77 -3.36 16.91
N LYS A 197 9.72 -2.52 16.88
CA LYS A 197 8.38 -2.81 17.43
C LYS A 197 7.30 -2.16 16.56
N LEU A 198 6.21 -2.88 16.32
CA LEU A 198 5.00 -2.37 15.67
C LEU A 198 4.03 -1.92 16.77
N LEU A 199 3.38 -0.77 16.59
CA LEU A 199 2.46 -0.16 17.57
C LEU A 199 0.99 -0.21 17.09
N VAL A 200 0.77 -0.61 15.83
CA VAL A 200 -0.54 -0.77 15.19
C VAL A 200 -0.66 -2.17 14.58
N LYS A 201 -1.90 -2.62 14.36
CA LYS A 201 -2.27 -3.92 13.80
C LYS A 201 -2.98 -3.74 12.45
N GLU A 202 -3.11 -4.82 11.70
CA GLU A 202 -3.98 -4.83 10.52
C GLU A 202 -5.43 -4.46 10.89
N GLY A 203 -6.06 -3.62 10.07
CA GLY A 203 -7.39 -3.06 10.30
C GLY A 203 -7.41 -1.74 11.09
N ASP A 204 -6.30 -1.33 11.72
CA ASP A 204 -6.26 -0.04 12.44
C ASP A 204 -6.32 1.14 11.46
N GLU A 205 -7.22 2.09 11.71
CA GLU A 205 -7.17 3.42 11.10
C GLU A 205 -6.05 4.27 11.73
N VAL A 206 -5.30 4.99 10.90
CA VAL A 206 -4.21 5.86 11.33
C VAL A 206 -4.32 7.25 10.73
N ARG A 207 -3.93 8.26 11.51
CA ARG A 207 -3.83 9.67 11.07
C ARG A 207 -2.39 10.04 10.73
N ALA A 208 -2.21 11.03 9.86
CA ALA A 208 -0.90 11.63 9.61
C ALA A 208 -0.27 12.09 10.93
N GLY A 209 1.00 11.73 11.18
CA GLY A 209 1.70 12.05 12.42
C GLY A 209 1.32 11.18 13.64
N GLN A 210 0.48 10.15 13.48
CA GLN A 210 0.24 9.14 14.53
C GLN A 210 1.45 8.21 14.66
N PRO A 211 1.94 7.90 15.88
CA PRO A 211 2.94 6.85 16.10
C PRO A 211 2.45 5.49 15.63
N ILE A 212 3.23 4.80 14.80
CA ILE A 212 2.89 3.47 14.26
C ILE A 212 3.95 2.40 14.54
N ALA A 213 5.21 2.79 14.75
CA ALA A 213 6.29 1.87 15.04
C ALA A 213 7.43 2.54 15.82
N LEU A 214 8.35 1.71 16.32
CA LEU A 214 9.67 2.12 16.80
C LEU A 214 10.73 1.60 15.82
N MET A 215 11.64 2.47 15.39
CA MET A 215 12.76 2.17 14.49
C MET A 215 13.68 1.10 15.10
N GLY A 216 14.27 0.28 14.24
CA GLY A 216 15.26 -0.72 14.59
C GLY A 216 16.08 -1.13 13.37
N ASN A 217 16.52 -2.37 13.37
CA ASN A 217 17.33 -2.98 12.30
C ASN A 217 16.82 -4.37 11.86
N THR A 218 15.56 -4.74 12.09
CA THR A 218 15.12 -6.12 11.74
C THR A 218 15.20 -6.36 10.23
N GLY A 219 15.88 -7.42 9.79
CA GLY A 219 16.12 -7.65 8.36
C GLY A 219 17.10 -6.63 7.75
N SER A 220 17.90 -5.94 8.55
CA SER A 220 18.95 -5.02 8.10
C SER A 220 20.17 -5.07 9.01
N ASN A 221 21.30 -4.54 8.54
CA ASN A 221 22.53 -4.48 9.34
C ASN A 221 22.65 -3.18 10.15
N ASN A 222 21.88 -2.15 9.80
CA ASN A 222 21.96 -0.81 10.39
C ASN A 222 20.57 -0.37 10.91
N THR A 223 20.54 0.45 11.95
CA THR A 223 19.30 1.08 12.42
C THR A 223 18.85 2.18 11.47
N LYS A 224 17.70 1.97 10.82
CA LYS A 224 17.12 2.89 9.85
C LYS A 224 15.62 2.65 9.70
N LEU A 225 14.90 3.67 9.24
CA LEU A 225 13.64 3.47 8.53
C LEU A 225 13.96 3.26 7.06
N HIS A 226 13.48 2.17 6.47
CA HIS A 226 13.28 2.08 5.02
C HIS A 226 11.81 2.42 4.72
N PHE A 227 11.59 3.44 3.89
CA PHE A 227 10.27 3.99 3.56
C PHE A 227 10.03 3.98 2.05
N GLU A 228 9.06 3.17 1.62
CA GLU A 228 8.59 3.13 0.23
C GLU A 228 7.20 3.77 0.11
N ILE A 229 6.93 4.40 -1.04
CA ILE A 229 5.57 4.74 -1.47
C ILE A 229 5.32 4.00 -2.78
N ARG A 230 4.14 3.38 -2.90
CA ARG A 230 3.65 2.81 -4.17
C ARG A 230 2.43 3.56 -4.67
N ARG A 231 2.45 3.90 -5.95
CA ARG A 231 1.33 4.44 -6.72
C ARG A 231 0.85 3.36 -7.69
N ASP A 232 -0.41 2.95 -7.58
CA ASP A 232 -1.01 1.90 -8.42
C ASP A 232 -0.13 0.63 -8.48
N GLY A 233 0.31 0.18 -7.30
CA GLY A 233 1.19 -0.98 -7.11
C GLY A 233 2.65 -0.80 -7.52
N LYS A 234 3.03 0.34 -8.12
CA LYS A 234 4.40 0.61 -8.58
C LYS A 234 5.15 1.55 -7.64
N PRO A 235 6.41 1.24 -7.28
CA PRO A 235 7.21 2.12 -6.44
C PRO A 235 7.48 3.45 -7.15
N VAL A 236 7.43 4.53 -6.38
CA VAL A 236 7.66 5.90 -6.84
C VAL A 236 8.58 6.59 -5.85
N ASP A 237 9.38 7.55 -6.31
CA ASP A 237 10.32 8.28 -5.44
C ASP A 237 9.56 9.03 -4.31
N PRO A 238 9.75 8.67 -3.03
CA PRO A 238 9.10 9.36 -1.93
C PRO A 238 9.47 10.84 -1.84
N LEU A 239 10.64 11.26 -2.35
CA LEU A 239 11.09 12.66 -2.32
C LEU A 239 10.28 13.58 -3.25
N HIS A 240 9.54 13.03 -4.21
CA HIS A 240 8.59 13.78 -5.05
C HIS A 240 7.19 13.91 -4.42
N ILE A 241 6.95 13.27 -3.28
CA ILE A 241 5.65 13.20 -2.61
C ILE A 241 5.69 13.81 -1.21
N LEU A 242 6.79 13.58 -0.49
CA LEU A 242 7.05 14.17 0.83
C LEU A 242 7.33 15.69 0.74
N PRO A 243 7.07 16.46 1.82
CA PRO A 243 7.44 17.87 1.88
C PRO A 243 8.93 18.11 1.63
N ALA A 244 9.27 19.14 0.85
CA ALA A 244 10.67 19.45 0.51
C ALA A 244 11.56 19.75 1.73
N LYS A 245 10.99 20.32 2.80
CA LYS A 245 11.68 20.48 4.09
C LYS A 245 11.80 19.12 4.77
N ARG A 246 13.03 18.61 4.82
CA ARG A 246 13.39 17.35 5.48
C ARG A 246 13.36 17.49 7.02
N PRO A 247 13.24 16.37 7.76
CA PRO A 247 13.64 16.32 9.16
C PRO A 247 15.13 16.67 9.30
N ASN A 248 15.49 17.27 10.43
CA ASN A 248 16.87 17.67 10.76
C ASN A 248 17.64 16.56 11.52
#